data_AF-A0A0B7H267-F1
#
_entry.id   AF-A0A0B7H267-F1
#
_cell.length_a   1.000
_cell.length_b   1.000
_cell.length_c   1.000
_cell.angle_alpha   90.00
_cell.angle_beta   90.00
_cell.angle_gamma   90.00
#
_symmetry.space_group_name_H-M   'P 1'
#
loop_
_entity.id
_entity.type
_entity.pdbx_description
1 polymer ?
#
loop_
_entity_poly.entity_id
_entity_poly.type
_entity_poly.pdbx_seq_one_letter_code
_entity_poly.pdbx_strand_id
1 'polypeptide(L)' 'MMIYYRSDHYNFAKHGIPAVFFFNGLHADYHKETDTVDKIDFKSLQKRTQLIFGLAWELANRQERIKVDRDGK' A
#
# COMPACT_ATOMS: atom_id res chain seq x y z
N MET A 1 6.06 16.99 -2.74
CA MET A 1 5.04 16.27 -3.55
C MET A 1 4.42 15.20 -2.67
N MET A 2 3.15 15.31 -2.28
CA MET A 2 2.56 14.38 -1.30
C MET A 2 1.89 13.20 -2.01
N ILE A 3 2.64 12.11 -2.17
CA ILE A 3 2.23 10.91 -2.93
C ILE A 3 1.04 10.19 -2.26
N TYR A 4 0.93 10.29 -0.93
CA TYR A 4 -0.13 9.65 -0.15
C TYR A 4 -1.54 9.96 -0.66
N TYR A 5 -1.81 11.21 -1.09
CA TYR A 5 -3.13 11.64 -1.54
C TYR A 5 -3.49 11.22 -2.98
N ARG A 6 -2.59 10.54 -3.71
CA ARG A 6 -2.73 10.25 -5.14
C ARG A 6 -3.12 8.80 -5.44
N SER A 7 -3.53 8.03 -4.44
CA SER A 7 -3.93 6.62 -4.57
C SER A 7 -5.24 6.36 -3.83
N ASP A 8 -5.96 5.31 -4.23
CA ASP A 8 -7.34 5.04 -3.80
C ASP A 8 -7.51 4.88 -2.28
N HIS A 9 -6.48 4.40 -1.59
CA HIS A 9 -6.48 4.23 -0.13
C HIS A 9 -6.77 5.54 0.61
N TYR A 10 -6.41 6.71 0.03
CA TYR A 10 -6.65 8.00 0.66
C TYR A 10 -8.15 8.29 0.87
N ASN A 11 -9.01 7.83 -0.04
CA ASN A 11 -10.44 8.03 0.10
C ASN A 11 -11.03 7.28 1.30
N PHE A 12 -10.37 6.22 1.79
CA PHE A 12 -10.71 5.56 3.05
C PHE A 12 -10.15 6.34 4.25
N ALA A 13 -8.87 6.72 4.17
CA ALA A 13 -8.17 7.45 5.24
C ALA A 13 -8.87 8.78 5.60
N LYS A 14 -9.32 9.55 4.60
CA LYS A 14 -10.02 10.83 4.81
C LYS A 14 -11.37 10.68 5.54
N HIS A 15 -11.91 9.46 5.61
CA HIS A 15 -13.14 9.13 6.35
C HIS A 15 -12.84 8.38 7.66
N GLY A 16 -11.60 8.41 8.16
CA GLY A 16 -11.21 7.77 9.41
C GLY A 16 -11.14 6.25 9.34
N ILE A 17 -11.20 5.66 8.15
CA ILE A 17 -11.00 4.22 7.95
C ILE A 17 -9.49 3.96 7.86
N PRO A 18 -8.92 3.07 8.70
CA PRO A 18 -7.51 2.75 8.63
C PRO A 18 -7.12 2.23 7.26
N ALA A 19 -6.06 2.81 6.69
CA ALA A 19 -5.57 2.46 5.37
C ALA A 19 -4.03 2.46 5.37
N VAL A 20 -3.45 1.51 4.65
CA VAL A 20 -2.01 1.39 4.45
C VAL A 20 -1.73 1.46 2.96
N PHE A 21 -0.69 2.22 2.59
CA PHE A 21 -0.26 2.37 1.20
C PHE A 21 1.07 1.65 0.97
N PHE A 22 1.03 0.51 0.30
CA PHE A 22 2.23 -0.20 -0.14
C PHE A 22 2.73 0.39 -1.46
N PHE A 23 3.83 1.12 -1.39
CA PHE A 23 4.40 1.83 -2.53
C PHE A 23 5.93 1.75 -2.50
N ASN A 24 6.54 1.48 -3.67
CA ASN A 24 7.98 1.34 -3.83
C ASN A 24 8.69 2.62 -4.34
N GLY A 25 7.97 3.74 -4.43
CA GLY A 25 8.53 5.01 -4.92
C GLY A 25 8.21 5.27 -6.39
N LEU A 26 8.43 6.53 -6.82
CA LEU A 26 8.43 6.86 -8.24
C LEU A 26 9.73 6.33 -8.88
N HIS A 27 9.66 5.96 -10.15
CA HIS A 27 10.80 5.50 -10.94
C HIS A 27 10.85 6.24 -12.29
N ALA A 28 12.00 6.17 -12.96
CA ALA A 28 12.26 6.91 -14.21
C ALA A 28 11.30 6.57 -15.36
N ASP A 29 10.69 5.39 -15.30
CA ASP A 29 9.77 4.85 -16.30
C ASP A 29 8.28 5.09 -15.97
N TYR A 30 7.96 5.65 -14.80
CA TYR A 30 6.56 5.88 -14.42
C TYR A 30 5.83 6.75 -15.46
N HIS A 31 4.64 6.31 -15.89
CA HIS A 31 3.84 6.92 -16.97
C HIS A 31 4.52 6.94 -18.35
N LYS A 32 5.40 5.98 -18.65
CA LYS A 32 6.03 5.82 -19.96
C LYS A 32 5.78 4.42 -20.51
N GLU A 33 5.83 4.25 -21.83
CA GLU A 33 5.75 2.93 -22.46
C GLU A 33 6.90 1.99 -22.07
N THR A 34 7.98 2.54 -21.51
CA THR A 34 9.13 1.80 -21.03
C THR A 34 8.91 1.17 -19.65
N ASP A 35 7.77 1.37 -18.99
CA ASP A 35 7.39 0.67 -17.75
C ASP A 35 6.98 -0.77 -18.04
N THR A 36 7.95 -1.67 -17.99
CA THR A 36 7.90 -3.00 -18.61
C THR A 36 8.34 -4.09 -17.63
N VAL A 37 7.88 -5.32 -17.87
CA VAL A 37 8.00 -6.46 -16.94
C VAL A 37 9.46 -6.79 -16.58
N ASP A 38 10.38 -6.64 -17.54
CA ASP A 38 11.81 -6.90 -17.35
C ASP A 38 12.46 -5.99 -16.30
N LYS A 39 11.82 -4.87 -15.94
CA LYS A 39 12.29 -3.94 -14.91
C LYS A 39 11.80 -4.27 -13.50
N ILE A 40 10.96 -5.30 -13.36
CA ILE A 40 10.42 -5.70 -12.06
C ILE A 40 11.50 -6.46 -11.27
N ASP A 41 11.86 -5.95 -10.08
CA ASP A 41 12.56 -6.74 -9.07
C ASP A 41 11.59 -7.74 -8.42
N PHE A 42 11.51 -8.93 -9.02
CA PHE A 42 10.63 -10.01 -8.57
C PHE A 42 10.96 -10.52 -7.17
N LYS A 43 12.23 -10.48 -6.76
CA LYS A 43 12.64 -10.93 -5.42
C LYS A 43 12.07 -10.00 -4.35
N SER A 44 12.20 -8.69 -4.56
CA SER A 44 11.61 -7.70 -3.67
C SER A 44 10.08 -7.69 -3.74
N LEU A 45 9.50 -7.91 -4.92
CA LEU A 45 8.05 -8.05 -5.10
C LEU A 45 7.50 -9.22 -4.28
N GLN A 46 8.11 -10.40 -4.39
CA GLN A 46 7.70 -11.59 -3.63
C GLN A 46 7.71 -11.31 -2.11
N LYS A 47 8.78 -10.70 -1.60
CA LYS A 47 8.89 -10.37 -0.17
C LYS A 47 7.78 -9.41 0.28
N ARG A 48 7.47 -8.39 -0.53
CA ARG A 48 6.35 -7.47 -0.26
C ARG A 48 5.01 -8.19 -0.30
N THR A 49 4.78 -9.05 -1.28
CA THR A 49 3.53 -9.83 -1.40
C THR A 49 3.32 -10.73 -0.19
N GLN A 50 4.36 -11.42 0.29
CA GLN A 50 4.29 -12.25 1.49
C GLN A 50 3.95 -11.42 2.75
N LEU A 51 4.55 -10.23 2.88
CA LEU A 51 4.22 -9.31 3.97
C LEU A 51 2.75 -8.86 3.91
N ILE A 52 2.29 -8.42 2.74
CA ILE A 52 0.91 -7.94 2.53
C ILE A 52 -0.07 -9.07 2.82
N PHE A 53 0.21 -10.29 2.34
CA PHE A 53 -0.61 -11.46 2.62
C PHE A 53 -0.66 -11.75 4.13
N GLY A 54 0.47 -11.80 4.81
CA GLY A 54 0.52 -12.06 6.25
C GLY A 54 -0.25 -11.02 7.06
N LEU A 55 -0.13 -9.74 6.70
CA LEU A 55 -0.90 -8.66 7.32
C LEU A 55 -2.40 -8.81 7.07
N ALA A 56 -2.81 -9.03 5.82
CA ALA A 56 -4.22 -9.20 5.47
C ALA A 56 -4.83 -10.43 6.17
N TRP A 57 -4.07 -11.54 6.24
CA TRP A 57 -4.49 -12.76 6.92
C TRP A 57 -4.66 -12.54 8.42
N GLU A 58 -3.71 -11.89 9.09
CA GLU A 58 -3.82 -11.58 10.52
C GLU A 58 -5.02 -10.67 10.80
N LEU A 59 -5.17 -9.58 10.03
CA LEU A 59 -6.27 -8.63 10.20
C LEU A 59 -7.65 -9.25 9.95
N ALA A 60 -7.76 -10.14 8.96
CA ALA A 60 -9.02 -10.81 8.64
C ALA A 60 -9.46 -11.82 9.72
N ASN A 61 -8.50 -12.37 10.47
CA ASN A 61 -8.76 -13.42 11.48
C ASN A 61 -8.68 -12.90 12.92
N ARG A 62 -8.37 -11.63 13.14
CA ARG A 62 -8.31 -11.03 14.48
C ARG A 62 -9.71 -10.90 15.07
N GLN A 63 -9.83 -11.16 16.38
CA GLN A 63 -11.09 -11.01 17.12
C GLN A 63 -11.54 -9.55 17.24
N GLU A 64 -10.60 -8.63 17.42
CA GLU A 64 -10.85 -7.19 17.55
C GLU A 64 -10.41 -6.42 16.31
N ARG A 65 -11.14 -5.36 15.97
CA ARG A 65 -10.70 -4.41 14.95
C ARG A 65 -9.47 -3.64 15.41
N ILE A 66 -8.64 -3.22 14.45
CA ILE A 66 -7.53 -2.31 14.73
C ILE A 66 -8.03 -0.99 15.31
N LYS A 67 -7.32 -0.51 16.33
CA LYS A 67 -7.59 0.79 16.95
C LYS A 67 -6.92 1.88 16.13
N VAL A 68 -7.68 2.92 15.82
CA VAL A 68 -7.15 4.10 15.14
C VAL A 68 -6.55 5.00 16.22
N ASP A 69 -5.23 5.20 16.19
CA ASP A 69 -4.51 6.01 17.19
C ASP A 69 -4.62 7.52 16.92
N ARG A 70 -5.13 7.90 15.75
CA ARG A 70 -5.36 9.29 15.37
C ARG A 70 -6.63 9.42 14.55
N ASP A 71 -7.56 10.25 15.00
CA ASP A 71 -8.63 10.78 14.19
C ASP A 71 -7.95 11.39 12.96
N GLY A 72 -8.32 11.01 11.73
CA GLY A 72 -7.64 11.43 10.49
C GLY A 72 -7.73 12.93 10.16
N LYS A 73 -7.48 13.79 11.15
CA LYS A 73 -7.41 15.25 11.18
C LYS A 73 -5.97 15.69 11.38
#